data_AF-A0A7Z8KMU4-F1
#
_entry.id   AF-A0A7Z8KMU4-F1
#
_cell.length_a   1.000
_cell.length_b   1.000
_cell.length_c   1.000
_cell.angle_alpha   90.00
_cell.angle_beta   90.00
_cell.angle_gamma   90.00
#
_symmetry.space_group_name_H-M   'P 1'
#
loop_
_entity.id
_entity.type
_entity.pdbx_description
1 polymer ?
#
loop_
_entity_poly.entity_id
_entity_poly.type
_entity_poly.pdbx_seq_one_letter_code
_entity_poly.pdbx_strand_id
1 'polypeptide(L)'
;MAKWTVEHLLETDPQDFEVLLSKLFSKMGYHTELTQYSRDKGIDLVIRIENFGLIHTWNVQAKRYTDPVGVKDIREYSSIRYRDHVDGVIIVTSSSFTKEAIQEAAQHNLKLIDGYLLVEMLNYYLPDECSNSDIQYGNDKSEKQEGNNGGAILKRGEQILASETVMLGNEKFTLKITNKNIFLQRISSGLFSKRSDIEERIELKDFIGMHCESGRITLVTGKKKLKLYPLSSRKLQAIKEILESMRPEYVRGEHLILSSRNGANLTLLTNKRLIFLDTAGTAELEIPNKKIVGVELKGGFLKKEQLIVSEDSSNMKKHFLLVENPAEWKEMIEQCVRTA
;
A
#
# COMPACT_ATOMS: atom_id res chain seq x y z
N MET A 1 -25.50 19.43 -1.38
CA MET A 1 -24.87 19.29 -0.05
C MET A 1 -24.16 20.59 0.26
N ALA A 2 -24.35 21.11 1.48
CA ALA A 2 -23.62 22.28 1.95
C ALA A 2 -22.12 21.98 1.92
N LYS A 3 -21.29 23.01 1.67
CA LYS A 3 -19.83 22.89 1.66
C LYS A 3 -19.25 23.78 2.73
N TRP A 4 -18.23 23.29 3.41
CA TRP A 4 -17.40 24.09 4.30
C TRP A 4 -16.81 25.27 3.52
N THR A 5 -16.73 26.42 4.19
CA THR A 5 -16.06 27.63 3.72
C THR A 5 -15.22 28.19 4.86
N VAL A 6 -14.37 29.16 4.58
CA VAL A 6 -13.50 29.78 5.61
C VAL A 6 -14.35 30.54 6.63
N GLU A 7 -15.47 31.12 6.20
CA GLU A 7 -16.42 31.82 7.07
C GLU A 7 -16.97 30.90 8.17
N HIS A 8 -17.35 29.67 7.82
CA HIS A 8 -17.80 28.67 8.82
C HIS A 8 -16.71 28.36 9.87
N LEU A 9 -15.43 28.36 9.48
CA LEU A 9 -14.32 28.15 10.43
C LEU A 9 -14.18 29.32 11.41
N LEU A 10 -14.46 30.54 10.95
CA LEU A 10 -14.37 31.75 11.77
C LEU A 10 -15.56 31.92 12.70
N GLU A 11 -16.73 31.40 12.32
CA GLU A 11 -17.95 31.35 13.13
C GLU A 11 -17.88 30.31 14.26
N THR A 12 -16.96 29.35 14.14
CA THR A 12 -16.73 28.33 15.18
C THR A 12 -15.99 28.95 16.37
N ASP A 13 -16.44 28.69 17.60
CA ASP A 13 -15.70 29.13 18.79
C ASP A 13 -14.32 28.44 18.89
N PRO A 14 -13.30 29.04 19.52
CA PRO A 14 -11.94 28.48 19.54
C PRO A 14 -11.86 27.01 20.01
N GLN A 15 -12.61 26.65 21.06
CA GLN A 15 -12.66 25.27 21.56
C GLN A 15 -13.34 24.32 20.57
N ASP A 16 -14.43 24.77 19.95
CA ASP A 16 -15.13 23.97 18.93
C ASP A 16 -14.27 23.81 17.67
N PHE A 17 -13.39 24.77 17.36
CA PHE A 17 -12.43 24.66 16.27
C PHE A 17 -11.41 23.55 16.54
N GLU A 18 -10.91 23.44 17.77
CA GLU A 18 -10.04 22.31 18.18
C GLU A 18 -10.77 20.96 18.09
N VAL A 19 -12.03 20.90 18.51
CA VAL A 19 -12.88 19.71 18.40
C VAL A 19 -13.11 19.33 16.93
N LEU A 20 -13.38 20.31 16.05
CA LEU A 20 -13.52 20.10 14.61
C LEU A 20 -12.25 19.50 14.01
N LEU A 21 -11.07 20.01 14.39
CA LEU A 21 -9.80 19.44 13.97
C LEU A 21 -9.61 18.02 14.51
N SER A 22 -9.98 17.76 15.76
CA SER A 22 -9.95 16.41 16.33
C SER A 22 -10.82 15.44 15.53
N LYS A 23 -12.04 15.83 15.15
CA LYS A 23 -12.93 15.02 14.30
C LYS A 23 -12.32 14.79 12.92
N LEU A 24 -11.78 15.84 12.30
CA LEU A 24 -11.13 15.76 11.00
C LEU A 24 -9.96 14.77 11.02
N PHE A 25 -9.03 14.92 11.96
CA PHE A 25 -7.89 14.01 12.09
C PHE A 25 -8.34 12.59 12.45
N SER A 26 -9.37 12.42 13.28
CA SER A 26 -9.96 11.11 13.56
C SER A 26 -10.51 10.44 12.29
N LYS A 27 -11.27 11.18 11.46
CA LYS A 27 -11.74 10.67 10.15
C LYS A 27 -10.62 10.42 9.15
N MET A 28 -9.49 11.10 9.30
CA MET A 28 -8.28 10.83 8.53
C MET A 28 -7.54 9.57 9.00
N GLY A 29 -7.95 8.95 10.12
CA GLY A 29 -7.40 7.70 10.65
C GLY A 29 -6.42 7.87 11.81
N TYR A 30 -6.33 9.07 12.40
CA TYR A 30 -5.48 9.31 13.56
C TYR A 30 -6.24 9.02 14.87
N HIS A 31 -5.55 8.50 15.88
CA HIS A 31 -6.00 8.62 17.25
C HIS A 31 -5.75 10.07 17.72
N THR A 32 -6.77 10.71 18.26
CA THR A 32 -6.75 12.14 18.61
C THR A 32 -6.99 12.32 20.10
N GLU A 33 -6.17 13.15 20.74
CA GLU A 33 -6.26 13.50 22.16
C GLU A 33 -6.23 15.03 22.28
N LEU A 34 -7.37 15.62 22.64
CA LEU A 34 -7.45 17.05 22.97
C LEU A 34 -6.71 17.30 24.28
N THR A 35 -5.88 18.33 24.30
CA THR A 35 -5.08 18.68 25.48
C THR A 35 -5.83 19.69 26.35
N GLN A 36 -5.54 19.71 27.66
CA GLN A 36 -6.15 20.68 28.56
C GLN A 36 -5.32 21.96 28.64
N TYR A 37 -6.01 23.10 28.48
CA TYR A 37 -5.49 24.46 28.40
C TYR A 37 -4.46 24.88 29.46
N SER A 38 -4.38 24.17 30.61
CA SER A 38 -3.67 24.70 31.78
C SER A 38 -2.19 24.31 31.92
N ARG A 39 -1.61 23.41 31.09
CA ARG A 39 -0.23 22.92 31.33
C ARG A 39 0.69 22.66 30.13
N ASP A 40 0.19 22.62 28.88
CA ASP A 40 0.98 22.02 27.78
C ASP A 40 1.78 22.98 26.88
N LYS A 41 1.79 24.28 27.21
CA LYS A 41 2.56 25.35 26.53
C LYS A 41 2.15 25.56 25.06
N GLY A 42 0.85 25.65 24.78
CA GLY A 42 0.33 25.90 23.42
C GLY A 42 0.50 24.68 22.52
N ILE A 43 -0.11 23.57 22.90
CA ILE A 43 -0.46 22.47 22.01
C ILE A 43 -1.96 22.32 22.27
N ASP A 44 -2.77 22.15 21.23
CA ASP A 44 -4.22 22.03 21.41
C ASP A 44 -4.66 20.58 21.24
N LEU A 45 -4.02 19.86 20.30
CA LEU A 45 -4.36 18.49 19.97
C LEU A 45 -3.09 17.64 19.77
N VAL A 46 -3.08 16.43 20.31
CA VAL A 46 -2.08 15.41 19.98
C VAL A 46 -2.72 14.37 19.06
N ILE A 47 -2.11 14.14 17.90
CA ILE A 47 -2.55 13.12 16.95
C ILE A 47 -1.50 12.03 16.83
N ARG A 48 -1.94 10.78 16.82
CA ARG A 48 -1.09 9.60 16.70
C ARG A 48 -1.59 8.74 15.57
N ILE A 49 -0.70 8.33 14.69
CA ILE A 49 -0.98 7.25 13.76
C ILE A 49 0.01 6.13 14.01
N GLU A 50 -0.52 4.94 14.23
CA GLU A 50 0.31 3.75 14.29
C GLU A 50 0.39 3.18 12.89
N ASN A 51 1.56 3.30 12.29
CA ASN A 51 1.83 2.79 10.97
C ASN A 51 3.03 1.88 11.10
N PHE A 52 2.88 0.62 10.69
CA PHE A 52 4.01 -0.30 10.69
C PHE A 52 4.62 -0.57 12.09
N GLY A 53 3.83 -0.47 13.17
CA GLY A 53 4.31 -0.62 14.57
C GLY A 53 5.17 0.55 15.07
N LEU A 54 5.34 1.59 14.24
CA LEU A 54 5.90 2.86 14.63
C LEU A 54 4.74 3.80 14.93
N ILE A 55 4.72 4.32 16.16
CA ILE A 55 3.80 5.36 16.56
C ILE A 55 4.43 6.67 16.12
N HIS A 56 3.80 7.32 15.15
CA HIS A 56 4.14 8.70 14.85
C HIS A 56 3.17 9.61 15.59
N THR A 57 3.73 10.49 16.41
CA THR A 57 3.00 11.44 17.22
C THR A 57 3.27 12.84 16.69
N TRP A 58 2.21 13.57 16.36
CA TRP A 58 2.30 14.99 16.04
C TRP A 58 1.52 15.82 17.03
N ASN A 59 2.12 16.94 17.40
CA ASN A 59 1.41 17.98 18.11
C ASN A 59 0.77 18.91 17.08
N VAL A 60 -0.48 19.25 17.30
CA VAL A 60 -1.26 20.13 16.45
C VAL A 60 -1.57 21.38 17.25
N GLN A 61 -1.21 22.53 16.70
CA GLN A 61 -1.63 23.84 17.18
C GLN A 61 -2.69 24.39 16.24
N ALA A 62 -3.83 24.78 16.80
CA ALA A 62 -4.90 25.47 16.12
C ALA A 62 -4.75 26.99 16.32
N LYS A 63 -4.96 27.74 15.24
CA LYS A 63 -4.91 29.21 15.21
C LYS A 63 -6.14 29.71 14.45
N ARG A 64 -7.25 29.90 15.16
CA ARG A 64 -8.48 30.46 14.57
C ARG A 64 -8.33 31.98 14.39
N TYR A 65 -7.62 32.41 13.36
CA TYR A 65 -7.29 33.81 13.07
C TYR A 65 -7.99 34.30 11.81
N THR A 66 -8.18 35.63 11.73
CA THR A 66 -8.53 36.34 10.49
C THR A 66 -7.27 36.77 9.75
N ASP A 67 -6.26 37.25 10.47
CA ASP A 67 -5.00 37.73 9.89
C ASP A 67 -4.00 36.60 9.63
N PRO A 68 -3.08 36.78 8.66
CA PRO A 68 -2.05 35.79 8.37
C PRO A 68 -1.14 35.50 9.58
N VAL A 69 -0.85 34.23 9.80
CA VAL A 69 0.06 33.76 10.84
C VAL A 69 1.50 34.12 10.46
N GLY A 70 2.19 34.82 11.36
CA GLY A 70 3.54 35.34 11.15
C GLY A 70 4.66 34.46 11.71
N VAL A 71 5.90 34.83 11.42
CA VAL A 71 7.13 34.12 11.84
C VAL A 71 7.20 33.90 13.35
N LYS A 72 6.69 34.85 14.14
CA LYS A 72 6.74 34.76 15.60
C LYS A 72 6.00 33.52 16.12
N ASP A 73 4.80 33.26 15.61
CA ASP A 73 4.04 32.07 15.94
C ASP A 73 4.83 30.81 15.54
N ILE A 74 5.36 30.76 14.32
CA ILE A 74 6.15 29.60 13.85
C ILE A 74 7.35 29.28 14.75
N ARG A 75 8.08 30.30 15.19
CA ARG A 75 9.25 30.15 16.07
C ARG A 75 8.91 29.69 17.49
N GLU A 76 7.73 30.00 17.99
CA GLU A 76 7.29 29.55 19.30
C GLU A 76 7.23 28.01 19.35
N TYR A 77 6.66 27.39 18.30
CA TYR A 77 6.44 25.94 18.24
C TYR A 77 7.65 25.15 17.71
N SER A 78 8.67 25.80 17.16
CA SER A 78 9.89 25.13 16.71
C SER A 78 10.68 24.46 17.86
N SER A 79 10.53 24.99 19.08
CA SER A 79 11.11 24.45 20.31
C SER A 79 10.40 23.19 20.84
N ILE A 80 9.12 23.01 20.50
CA ILE A 80 8.27 21.93 21.02
C ILE A 80 8.63 20.57 20.39
N ARG A 81 9.18 20.58 19.19
CA ARG A 81 9.67 19.38 18.49
C ARG A 81 10.74 18.61 19.29
N TYR A 82 11.48 19.28 20.17
CA TYR A 82 12.57 18.65 20.93
C TYR A 82 12.09 17.96 22.22
N ARG A 83 10.78 17.85 22.45
CA ARG A 83 10.25 17.04 23.55
C ARG A 83 10.29 15.55 23.17
N ASP A 84 10.55 14.70 24.16
CA ASP A 84 10.57 13.25 23.96
C ASP A 84 9.24 12.75 23.37
N HIS A 85 9.32 11.85 22.39
CA HIS A 85 8.18 11.16 21.77
C HIS A 85 7.26 11.99 20.83
N VAL A 86 7.76 13.07 20.22
CA VAL A 86 7.04 13.85 19.19
C VAL A 86 7.83 13.86 17.87
N ASP A 87 7.22 13.39 16.78
CA ASP A 87 7.85 13.30 15.45
C ASP A 87 7.83 14.64 14.70
N GLY A 88 6.83 15.47 14.98
CA GLY A 88 6.69 16.79 14.37
C GLY A 88 5.54 17.61 14.93
N VAL A 89 5.40 18.80 14.39
CA VAL A 89 4.35 19.74 14.77
C VAL A 89 3.62 20.20 13.52
N ILE A 90 2.29 20.28 13.61
CA ILE A 90 1.38 20.80 12.59
C ILE A 90 0.77 22.09 13.14
N ILE A 91 0.83 23.15 12.36
CA ILE A 91 0.14 24.40 12.67
C ILE A 91 -1.02 24.52 11.68
N VAL A 92 -2.23 24.60 12.23
CA VAL A 92 -3.47 24.71 11.48
C VAL A 92 -4.08 26.08 11.74
N THR A 93 -4.47 26.80 10.69
CA THR A 93 -5.09 28.12 10.82
C THR A 93 -6.36 28.23 9.97
N SER A 94 -7.32 29.05 10.41
CA SER A 94 -8.46 29.46 9.58
C SER A 94 -8.09 30.56 8.57
N SER A 95 -6.90 31.17 8.67
CA SER A 95 -6.40 32.19 7.74
C SER A 95 -5.28 31.63 6.85
N SER A 96 -4.25 32.41 6.57
CA SER A 96 -3.09 32.05 5.75
C SER A 96 -1.80 32.22 6.55
N PHE A 97 -0.65 31.91 5.94
CA PHE A 97 0.67 32.13 6.52
C PHE A 97 1.40 33.21 5.73
N THR A 98 2.18 34.06 6.41
CA THR A 98 3.07 34.98 5.68
C THR A 98 4.17 34.20 4.95
N LYS A 99 4.76 34.81 3.93
CA LYS A 99 5.85 34.19 3.16
C LYS A 99 7.03 33.81 4.06
N GLU A 100 7.36 34.68 5.01
CA GLU A 100 8.42 34.47 5.98
C GLU A 100 8.07 33.32 6.93
N ALA A 101 6.81 33.21 7.36
CA ALA A 101 6.34 32.11 8.20
C ALA A 101 6.48 30.75 7.50
N ILE A 102 6.16 30.67 6.19
CA ILE A 102 6.34 29.46 5.38
C ILE A 102 7.83 29.07 5.28
N GLN A 103 8.71 30.06 5.06
CA GLN A 103 10.16 29.83 5.00
C GLN A 103 10.72 29.34 6.33
N GLU A 104 10.33 29.96 7.43
CA GLU A 104 10.72 29.56 8.78
C GLU A 104 10.23 28.15 9.12
N ALA A 105 8.98 27.82 8.76
CA ALA A 105 8.40 26.49 8.98
C ALA A 105 9.19 25.40 8.25
N ALA A 106 9.63 25.67 7.03
CA ALA A 106 10.46 24.74 6.26
C ALA A 106 11.82 24.48 6.93
N GLN A 107 12.46 25.50 7.51
CA GLN A 107 13.72 25.36 8.26
C GLN A 107 13.57 24.49 9.50
N HIS A 108 12.40 24.52 10.14
CA HIS A 108 12.11 23.77 11.37
C HIS A 108 11.29 22.49 11.13
N ASN A 109 11.07 22.11 9.86
CA ASN A 109 10.26 20.95 9.45
C ASN A 109 8.85 20.92 10.10
N LEU A 110 8.24 22.10 10.25
CA LEU A 110 6.86 22.24 10.70
C LEU A 110 5.93 22.03 9.50
N LYS A 111 4.76 21.43 9.74
CA LYS A 111 3.71 21.29 8.72
C LYS A 111 2.69 22.40 8.89
N LEU A 112 2.26 22.99 7.78
CA LEU A 112 1.32 24.10 7.77
C LEU A 112 0.04 23.67 7.06
N ILE A 113 -1.11 23.98 7.66
CA ILE A 113 -2.44 23.81 7.07
C ILE A 113 -3.14 25.16 7.14
N ASP A 114 -3.35 25.82 6.00
CA ASP A 114 -4.08 27.08 5.91
C ASP A 114 -5.59 26.87 5.78
N GLY A 115 -6.37 27.96 5.86
CA GLY A 115 -7.82 27.92 5.90
C GLY A 115 -8.44 27.38 4.61
N TYR A 116 -7.89 27.73 3.44
CA TYR A 116 -8.37 27.21 2.17
C TYR A 116 -8.21 25.71 2.10
N LEU A 117 -7.03 25.25 2.50
CA LEU A 117 -6.72 23.86 2.50
C LEU A 117 -7.51 23.07 3.54
N LEU A 118 -7.67 23.62 4.73
CA LEU A 118 -8.48 23.04 5.79
C LEU A 118 -9.92 22.84 5.31
N VAL A 119 -10.49 23.81 4.59
CA VAL A 119 -11.80 23.71 3.97
C VAL A 119 -11.87 22.57 2.95
N GLU A 120 -10.85 22.40 2.10
CA GLU A 120 -10.80 21.27 1.16
C GLU A 120 -10.76 19.93 1.89
N MET A 121 -9.98 19.84 2.97
CA MET A 121 -9.90 18.64 3.80
C MET A 121 -11.25 18.34 4.47
N LEU A 122 -11.91 19.34 5.04
CA LEU A 122 -13.23 19.19 5.68
C LEU A 122 -14.31 18.76 4.68
N ASN A 123 -14.32 19.36 3.49
CA ASN A 123 -15.25 18.97 2.43
C ASN A 123 -15.03 17.53 1.93
N TYR A 124 -13.81 17.00 2.05
CA TYR A 124 -13.49 15.64 1.66
C TYR A 124 -13.80 14.61 2.76
N TYR A 125 -13.42 14.91 4.01
CA TYR A 125 -13.52 13.96 5.13
C TYR A 125 -14.79 14.09 5.97
N LEU A 126 -15.41 15.27 5.97
CA LEU A 126 -16.58 15.63 6.78
C LEU A 126 -17.65 16.39 5.96
N PRO A 127 -18.06 15.92 4.76
CA PRO A 127 -19.01 16.64 3.91
C PRO A 127 -20.39 16.82 4.58
N ASP A 128 -20.82 15.86 5.39
CA ASP A 128 -22.16 15.84 6.00
C ASP A 128 -22.26 16.67 7.29
N GLU A 129 -21.13 16.94 7.96
CA GLU A 129 -21.11 17.77 9.19
C GLU A 129 -21.30 19.26 8.88
N CYS A 130 -21.12 19.70 7.63
CA CYS A 130 -21.42 21.07 7.23
C CYS A 130 -22.94 21.38 7.27
N SER A 131 -23.78 20.35 7.20
CA SER A 131 -25.25 20.48 7.17
C SER A 131 -25.91 20.47 8.55
N ASN A 132 -25.18 20.11 9.60
CA ASN A 132 -25.69 20.06 10.97
C ASN A 132 -25.14 21.26 11.75
N SER A 133 -25.77 22.42 11.59
CA SER A 133 -25.47 23.63 12.38
C SER A 133 -25.95 23.55 13.84
N ASP A 134 -26.43 22.38 14.29
CA ASP A 134 -26.88 22.15 15.67
C ASP A 134 -25.90 21.21 16.40
N ILE A 135 -24.86 21.79 17.00
CA ILE A 135 -23.96 21.07 17.91
C ILE A 135 -24.73 20.80 19.22
N GLN A 136 -25.24 19.57 19.39
CA GLN A 136 -25.59 19.03 20.71
C GLN A 136 -24.55 17.99 21.15
N TYR A 137 -23.88 18.28 22.28
CA TYR A 137 -22.92 17.42 22.94
C TYR A 137 -23.61 16.30 23.72
N GLY A 138 -23.48 15.07 23.23
CA GLY A 138 -23.77 13.85 24.00
C GLY A 138 -22.49 13.24 24.54
N ASN A 139 -22.33 13.24 25.86
CA ASN A 139 -21.39 12.36 26.55
C ASN A 139 -21.76 10.91 26.20
N ASP A 140 -20.95 10.22 25.41
CA ASP A 140 -21.04 8.77 25.34
C ASP A 140 -19.70 8.10 25.62
N LYS A 141 -19.74 7.23 26.63
CA LYS A 141 -18.63 6.43 27.09
C LYS A 141 -18.55 5.20 26.20
N SER A 142 -17.44 5.09 25.47
CA SER A 142 -16.83 3.84 24.99
C SER A 142 -17.76 2.79 24.38
N GLU A 143 -17.70 2.65 23.05
CA GLU A 143 -17.81 1.32 22.42
C GLU A 143 -16.50 0.98 21.72
N LYS A 144 -15.87 -0.11 22.19
CA LYS A 144 -14.89 -0.86 21.42
C LYS A 144 -15.63 -1.44 20.22
N GLN A 145 -15.49 -0.81 19.06
CA GLN A 145 -15.82 -1.45 17.79
C GLN A 145 -14.53 -1.86 17.09
N GLU A 146 -14.31 -3.17 17.03
CA GLU A 146 -13.40 -3.83 16.11
C GLU A 146 -13.87 -3.53 14.67
N GLY A 147 -13.39 -2.42 14.13
CA GLY A 147 -13.63 -1.98 12.77
C GLY A 147 -12.36 -2.07 11.95
N ASN A 148 -12.24 -3.17 11.20
CA ASN A 148 -11.33 -3.36 10.09
C ASN A 148 -11.40 -2.14 9.14
N ASN A 149 -10.31 -1.35 9.03
CA ASN A 149 -9.89 -0.58 7.83
C ASN A 149 -8.93 0.56 8.22
N GLY A 150 -7.66 0.48 7.81
CA GLY A 150 -6.72 1.61 7.80
C GLY A 150 -5.26 1.24 8.05
N GLY A 151 -4.46 1.15 6.97
CA GLY A 151 -3.00 1.03 7.05
C GLY A 151 -2.48 -0.38 7.37
N ALA A 152 -1.35 -0.77 6.77
CA ALA A 152 -0.71 -2.03 7.07
C ALA A 152 -0.12 -1.94 8.47
N ILE A 153 -0.83 -2.46 9.46
CA ILE A 153 -0.26 -2.76 10.76
C ILE A 153 0.81 -3.84 10.51
N LEU A 154 2.08 -3.45 10.55
CA LEU A 154 3.17 -4.42 10.55
C LEU A 154 3.14 -5.16 11.87
N LYS A 155 3.15 -6.48 11.79
CA LYS A 155 3.20 -7.32 12.98
C LYS A 155 4.63 -7.25 13.53
N ARG A 156 4.78 -7.25 14.87
CA ARG A 156 6.09 -7.28 15.57
C ARG A 156 7.13 -8.14 14.82
N GLY A 157 8.29 -7.55 14.50
CA GLY A 157 9.38 -8.20 13.74
C GLY A 157 9.22 -8.15 12.21
N GLU A 158 8.34 -7.31 11.67
CA GLU A 158 8.21 -7.07 10.24
C GLU A 158 8.98 -5.80 9.83
N GLN A 159 9.82 -5.89 8.79
CA GLN A 159 10.77 -4.85 8.37
C GLN A 159 10.57 -4.52 6.89
N ILE A 160 10.62 -3.23 6.54
CA ILE A 160 10.51 -2.77 5.15
C ILE A 160 11.86 -2.98 4.44
N LEU A 161 11.81 -3.65 3.30
CA LEU A 161 12.96 -3.96 2.44
C LEU A 161 12.95 -3.09 1.17
N ALA A 162 11.76 -2.76 0.66
CA ALA A 162 11.61 -1.89 -0.50
C ALA A 162 10.36 -1.02 -0.40
N SER A 163 10.40 0.14 -1.03
CA SER A 163 9.24 1.00 -1.25
C SER A 163 9.40 1.72 -2.58
N GLU A 164 8.81 1.17 -3.64
CA GLU A 164 9.04 1.63 -5.01
C GLU A 164 7.76 1.99 -5.74
N THR A 165 7.81 3.02 -6.58
CA THR A 165 6.69 3.35 -7.45
C THR A 165 6.63 2.38 -8.63
N VAL A 166 5.47 1.75 -8.82
CA VAL A 166 5.19 0.81 -9.90
C VAL A 166 3.89 1.20 -10.60
N MET A 167 3.76 0.82 -11.88
CA MET A 167 2.50 0.87 -12.61
C MET A 167 1.88 -0.52 -12.60
N LEU A 168 0.58 -0.59 -12.35
CA LEU A 168 -0.25 -1.77 -12.58
C LEU A 168 -1.35 -1.33 -13.55
N GLY A 169 -1.31 -1.84 -14.79
CA GLY A 169 -2.10 -1.26 -15.88
C GLY A 169 -1.74 0.21 -16.11
N ASN A 170 -2.74 1.10 -16.03
CA ASN A 170 -2.57 2.55 -16.23
C ASN A 170 -2.46 3.32 -14.91
N GLU A 171 -2.46 2.63 -13.77
CA GLU A 171 -2.55 3.24 -12.45
C GLU A 171 -1.22 3.15 -11.70
N LYS A 172 -0.93 4.18 -10.89
CA LYS A 172 0.30 4.29 -10.10
C LYS A 172 0.10 3.76 -8.69
N PHE A 173 0.99 2.86 -8.31
CA PHE A 173 1.04 2.25 -6.99
C PHE A 173 2.40 2.46 -6.34
N THR A 174 2.41 2.44 -5.01
CA THR A 174 3.60 2.17 -4.22
C THR A 174 3.63 0.68 -3.91
N LEU A 175 4.61 -0.03 -4.46
CA LEU A 175 4.96 -1.40 -4.08
C LEU A 175 5.85 -1.34 -2.83
N LYS A 176 5.30 -1.74 -1.68
CA LYS A 176 6.07 -1.87 -0.44
C LYS A 176 6.34 -3.35 -0.18
N ILE A 177 7.62 -3.70 -0.07
CA ILE A 177 8.07 -5.06 0.23
C ILE A 177 8.60 -5.08 1.64
N THR A 178 8.18 -6.08 2.41
CA THR A 178 8.66 -6.35 3.76
C THR A 178 9.12 -7.80 3.86
N ASN A 179 9.80 -8.15 4.95
CA ASN A 179 10.17 -9.53 5.26
C ASN A 179 8.98 -10.47 5.57
N LYS A 180 7.72 -10.02 5.49
CA LYS A 180 6.52 -10.88 5.67
C LYS A 180 5.41 -10.66 4.64
N ASN A 181 5.32 -9.49 4.05
CA ASN A 181 4.24 -9.08 3.15
C ASN A 181 4.75 -8.22 2.00
N ILE A 182 4.05 -8.31 0.86
CA ILE A 182 4.14 -7.38 -0.26
C ILE A 182 2.82 -6.60 -0.30
N PHE A 183 2.90 -5.27 -0.37
CA PHE A 183 1.74 -4.39 -0.41
C PHE A 183 1.72 -3.60 -1.72
N LEU A 184 0.56 -3.54 -2.36
CA LEU A 184 0.26 -2.61 -3.45
C LEU A 184 -0.63 -1.51 -2.89
N GLN A 185 -0.06 -0.31 -2.78
CA GLN A 185 -0.69 0.84 -2.17
C GLN A 185 -1.03 1.86 -3.25
N ARG A 186 -2.30 2.19 -3.42
CA ARG A 186 -2.70 3.22 -4.38
C ARG A 186 -2.14 4.57 -3.93
N ILE A 187 -1.55 5.33 -4.86
CA ILE A 187 -1.15 6.70 -4.57
C ILE A 187 -2.41 7.56 -4.66
N SER A 188 -3.08 7.80 -3.53
CA SER A 188 -4.11 8.85 -3.50
C SER A 188 -3.43 10.21 -3.57
N SER A 189 -3.80 11.00 -4.58
CA SER A 189 -3.45 12.42 -4.67
C SER A 189 -4.38 13.23 -3.76
N GLY A 190 -4.33 12.97 -2.45
CA GLY A 190 -5.04 13.75 -1.43
C GLY A 190 -4.08 14.70 -0.74
N LEU A 191 -4.43 15.99 -0.67
CA LEU A 191 -3.52 17.09 -0.38
C LEU A 191 -2.78 17.00 0.98
N PHE A 192 -3.28 16.33 2.03
CA PHE A 192 -2.63 16.32 3.38
C PHE A 192 -2.52 14.95 4.05
N SER A 193 -2.63 13.86 3.30
CA SER A 193 -2.31 12.53 3.79
C SER A 193 -2.06 11.64 2.60
N LYS A 194 -0.91 10.98 2.55
CA LYS A 194 -0.73 9.78 1.72
C LYS A 194 -1.67 8.71 2.29
N ARG A 195 -2.96 8.76 1.95
CA ARG A 195 -3.82 7.59 2.07
C ARG A 195 -3.28 6.57 1.08
N SER A 196 -2.41 5.70 1.59
CA SER A 196 -2.10 4.46 0.91
C SER A 196 -3.26 3.53 1.22
N ASP A 197 -4.33 3.62 0.45
CA ASP A 197 -5.31 2.55 0.46
C ASP A 197 -4.54 1.30 -0.02
N ILE A 198 -4.41 0.33 0.89
CA ILE A 198 -3.83 -0.96 0.54
C ILE A 198 -4.87 -1.62 -0.34
N GLU A 199 -4.61 -1.58 -1.64
CA GLU A 199 -5.46 -2.25 -2.60
C GLU A 199 -5.29 -3.76 -2.46
N GLU A 200 -4.05 -4.21 -2.25
CA GLU A 200 -3.74 -5.62 -2.06
C GLU A 200 -2.60 -5.81 -1.03
N ARG A 201 -2.82 -6.79 -0.13
CA ARG A 201 -1.82 -7.32 0.79
C ARG A 201 -1.55 -8.78 0.41
N ILE A 202 -0.33 -9.07 0.03
CA ILE A 202 0.14 -10.42 -0.30
C ILE A 202 1.06 -10.88 0.83
N GLU A 203 0.63 -11.87 1.61
CA GLU A 203 1.54 -12.52 2.57
C GLU A 203 2.62 -13.28 1.78
N LEU A 204 3.89 -13.23 2.22
CA LEU A 204 4.99 -13.92 1.51
C LEU A 204 4.75 -15.44 1.41
N LYS A 205 4.04 -16.05 2.37
CA LYS A 205 3.65 -17.47 2.30
C LYS A 205 2.73 -17.81 1.12
N ASP A 206 2.06 -16.79 0.56
CA ASP A 206 1.15 -16.89 -0.58
C ASP A 206 1.78 -16.29 -1.85
N PHE A 207 3.03 -15.81 -1.78
CA PHE A 207 3.82 -15.41 -2.94
C PHE A 207 4.49 -16.64 -3.55
N ILE A 208 4.14 -16.97 -4.79
CA ILE A 208 4.68 -18.14 -5.50
C ILE A 208 6.00 -17.78 -6.17
N GLY A 209 6.07 -16.59 -6.76
CA GLY A 209 7.28 -16.11 -7.43
C GLY A 209 6.97 -15.01 -8.43
N MET A 210 7.89 -14.77 -9.35
CA MET A 210 7.75 -13.70 -10.34
C MET A 210 8.19 -14.16 -11.73
N HIS A 211 7.42 -13.76 -12.74
CA HIS A 211 7.83 -13.86 -14.14
C HIS A 211 8.46 -12.52 -14.56
N CYS A 212 9.66 -12.58 -15.12
CA CYS A 212 10.42 -11.40 -15.52
C CYS A 212 10.53 -11.35 -17.06
N GLU A 213 10.16 -10.22 -17.64
CA GLU A 213 10.36 -9.90 -19.06
C GLU A 213 10.97 -8.49 -19.18
N SER A 214 11.41 -8.10 -20.37
CA SER A 214 11.99 -6.76 -20.57
C SER A 214 10.99 -5.66 -20.18
N GLY A 215 11.34 -4.89 -19.15
CA GLY A 215 10.51 -3.77 -18.67
C GLY A 215 9.24 -4.15 -17.89
N ARG A 216 9.04 -5.42 -17.52
CA ARG A 216 7.90 -5.85 -16.70
C ARG A 216 8.25 -7.02 -15.78
N ILE A 217 7.71 -7.00 -14.56
CA ILE A 217 7.71 -8.12 -13.63
C ILE A 217 6.26 -8.46 -13.31
N THR A 218 5.87 -9.71 -13.48
CA THR A 218 4.55 -10.20 -13.07
C THR A 218 4.69 -10.99 -11.78
N LEU A 219 4.15 -10.46 -10.67
CA LEU A 219 4.09 -11.20 -9.42
C LEU A 219 3.00 -12.27 -9.52
N VAL A 220 3.34 -13.50 -9.16
CA VAL A 220 2.44 -14.65 -9.13
C VAL A 220 2.14 -14.98 -7.68
N THR A 221 0.85 -14.97 -7.32
CA THR A 221 0.41 -15.16 -5.93
C THR A 221 -0.79 -16.09 -5.84
N GLY A 222 -1.07 -16.59 -4.65
CA GLY A 222 -2.24 -17.41 -4.35
C GLY A 222 -1.91 -18.89 -4.20
N LYS A 223 -2.95 -19.69 -3.96
CA LYS A 223 -2.85 -21.16 -3.89
C LYS A 223 -3.74 -21.76 -4.96
N LYS A 224 -5.02 -22.00 -4.66
CA LYS A 224 -5.96 -22.61 -5.62
C LYS A 224 -6.21 -21.74 -6.85
N LYS A 225 -6.53 -20.46 -6.63
CA LYS A 225 -6.69 -19.47 -7.69
C LYS A 225 -5.49 -18.55 -7.67
N LEU A 226 -4.78 -18.49 -8.80
CA LEU A 226 -3.67 -17.58 -8.95
C LEU A 226 -4.17 -16.16 -9.19
N LYS A 227 -3.46 -15.18 -8.63
CA LYS A 227 -3.58 -13.77 -8.99
C LYS A 227 -2.25 -13.30 -9.58
N LEU A 228 -2.34 -12.58 -10.70
CA LEU A 228 -1.20 -11.98 -11.37
C LEU A 228 -1.19 -10.46 -11.15
N TYR A 229 -0.03 -9.93 -10.82
CA TYR A 229 0.18 -8.47 -10.75
C TYR A 229 1.28 -8.09 -11.75
N PRO A 230 0.92 -7.77 -13.01
CA PRO A 230 1.87 -7.29 -14.00
C PRO A 230 2.31 -5.86 -13.69
N LEU A 231 3.52 -5.71 -13.15
CA LEU A 231 4.10 -4.44 -12.71
C LEU A 231 5.15 -3.93 -13.71
N SER A 232 5.13 -2.64 -14.00
CA SER A 232 6.24 -1.95 -14.67
C SER A 232 6.82 -0.85 -13.78
N SER A 233 8.13 -0.64 -13.86
CA SER A 233 8.84 0.38 -13.09
C SER A 233 10.20 0.69 -13.74
N ARG A 234 10.79 1.84 -13.39
CA ARG A 234 12.19 2.13 -13.74
C ARG A 234 13.19 1.39 -12.87
N LYS A 235 12.74 0.82 -11.74
CA LYS A 235 13.58 0.12 -10.75
C LYS A 235 13.23 -1.37 -10.64
N LEU A 236 12.80 -1.98 -11.74
CA LEU A 236 12.45 -3.41 -11.75
C LEU A 236 13.61 -4.30 -11.33
N GLN A 237 14.85 -3.94 -11.70
CA GLN A 237 16.03 -4.70 -11.30
C GLN A 237 16.19 -4.76 -9.77
N ALA A 238 16.05 -3.61 -9.08
CA ALA A 238 16.12 -3.57 -7.62
C ALA A 238 14.97 -4.35 -6.96
N ILE A 239 13.75 -4.25 -7.52
CA ILE A 239 12.59 -5.02 -7.05
C ILE A 239 12.85 -6.53 -7.18
N LYS A 240 13.39 -6.96 -8.33
CA LYS A 240 13.75 -8.34 -8.61
C LYS A 240 14.77 -8.86 -7.59
N GLU A 241 15.88 -8.14 -7.40
CA GLU A 241 16.95 -8.53 -6.48
C GLU A 241 16.45 -8.71 -5.04
N ILE A 242 15.62 -7.79 -4.57
CA ILE A 242 15.01 -7.88 -3.22
C ILE A 242 14.10 -9.09 -3.12
N LEU A 243 13.19 -9.30 -4.08
CA LEU A 243 12.30 -10.45 -4.10
C LEU A 243 13.09 -11.77 -4.19
N GLU A 244 14.17 -11.83 -4.98
CA GLU A 244 15.06 -13.01 -5.07
C GLU A 244 15.80 -13.27 -3.76
N SER A 245 16.23 -12.22 -3.05
CA SER A 245 16.88 -12.35 -1.74
C SER A 245 15.97 -12.99 -0.68
N MET A 246 14.65 -12.82 -0.81
CA MET A 246 13.64 -13.37 0.11
C MET A 246 13.17 -14.78 -0.28
N ARG A 247 13.80 -15.38 -1.29
CA ARG A 247 13.44 -16.72 -1.78
C ARG A 247 13.38 -17.77 -0.68
N PRO A 248 14.34 -17.86 0.27
CA PRO A 248 14.26 -18.82 1.37
C PRO A 248 12.98 -18.71 2.21
N GLU A 249 12.40 -17.52 2.35
CA GLU A 249 11.27 -17.22 3.22
C GLU A 249 9.93 -17.69 2.62
N TYR A 250 9.76 -17.60 1.29
CA TYR A 250 8.52 -18.02 0.61
C TYR A 250 8.60 -19.43 -0.01
N VAL A 251 9.80 -19.98 -0.23
CA VAL A 251 9.98 -21.32 -0.82
C VAL A 251 9.50 -22.47 0.08
N ARG A 252 9.22 -22.24 1.36
CA ARG A 252 8.61 -23.26 2.25
C ARG A 252 7.28 -23.81 1.72
N GLY A 253 6.62 -23.08 0.82
CA GLY A 253 5.35 -23.45 0.19
C GLY A 253 5.46 -23.88 -1.29
N GLU A 254 4.41 -23.56 -2.03
CA GLU A 254 4.45 -23.64 -3.49
C GLU A 254 5.26 -22.47 -4.04
N HIS A 255 6.23 -22.73 -4.91
CA HIS A 255 7.07 -21.69 -5.49
C HIS A 255 7.32 -21.92 -6.97
N LEU A 256 7.52 -20.81 -7.70
CA LEU A 256 7.79 -20.80 -9.12
C LEU A 256 9.21 -21.31 -9.38
N ILE A 257 9.33 -22.25 -10.31
CA ILE A 257 10.59 -22.83 -10.78
C ILE A 257 10.93 -22.24 -12.15
N LEU A 258 9.97 -22.27 -13.07
CA LEU A 258 10.16 -21.79 -14.43
C LEU A 258 8.89 -21.09 -14.92
N SER A 259 9.06 -20.09 -15.78
CA SER A 259 7.94 -19.37 -16.40
C SER A 259 8.28 -18.95 -17.82
N SER A 260 7.28 -18.95 -18.70
CA SER A 260 7.43 -18.57 -20.09
C SER A 260 6.15 -17.91 -20.56
N ARG A 261 6.29 -16.81 -21.28
CA ARG A 261 5.17 -16.12 -21.91
C ARG A 261 5.11 -16.45 -23.39
N ASN A 262 3.90 -16.69 -23.90
CA ASN A 262 3.64 -16.76 -25.34
C ASN A 262 2.37 -15.98 -25.67
N GLY A 263 2.56 -14.77 -26.20
CA GLY A 263 1.46 -13.85 -26.48
C GLY A 263 0.72 -13.43 -25.22
N ALA A 264 -0.58 -13.74 -25.16
CA ALA A 264 -1.44 -13.46 -24.01
C ALA A 264 -1.40 -14.53 -22.92
N ASN A 265 -0.64 -15.61 -23.13
CA ASN A 265 -0.63 -16.76 -22.24
C ASN A 265 0.68 -16.86 -21.48
N LEU A 266 0.58 -17.34 -20.24
CA LEU A 266 1.68 -17.57 -19.33
C LEU A 266 1.67 -19.04 -18.91
N THR A 267 2.79 -19.71 -19.16
CA THR A 267 3.05 -21.08 -18.66
C THR A 267 3.92 -20.96 -17.42
N LEU A 268 3.51 -21.59 -16.33
CA LEU A 268 4.22 -21.60 -15.04
C LEU A 268 4.47 -23.04 -14.61
N LEU A 269 5.72 -23.36 -14.29
CA LEU A 269 6.09 -24.57 -13.58
C LEU A 269 6.40 -24.22 -12.12
N THR A 270 5.67 -24.84 -11.20
CA THR A 270 5.95 -24.75 -9.76
C THR A 270 6.46 -26.09 -9.25
N ASN A 271 6.98 -26.13 -8.03
CA ASN A 271 7.32 -27.37 -7.35
C ASN A 271 6.12 -28.31 -7.11
N LYS A 272 4.87 -27.88 -7.36
CA LYS A 272 3.67 -28.71 -7.15
C LYS A 272 2.89 -29.04 -8.42
N ARG A 273 2.91 -28.16 -9.41
CA ARG A 273 2.06 -28.24 -10.59
C ARG A 273 2.57 -27.41 -11.75
N LEU A 274 2.17 -27.83 -12.94
CA LEU A 274 2.27 -27.11 -14.20
C LEU A 274 0.96 -26.38 -14.48
N ILE A 275 1.03 -25.10 -14.81
CA ILE A 275 -0.12 -24.21 -14.93
C ILE A 275 -0.02 -23.44 -16.24
N PHE A 276 -1.13 -23.36 -16.97
CA PHE A 276 -1.28 -22.51 -18.14
C PHE A 276 -2.47 -21.59 -17.92
N LEU A 277 -2.23 -20.29 -18.04
CA LEU A 277 -3.22 -19.26 -17.75
C LEU A 277 -3.08 -18.06 -18.70
N ASP A 278 -4.17 -17.32 -18.87
CA ASP A 278 -4.14 -16.04 -19.56
C ASP A 278 -3.44 -14.96 -18.70
N THR A 279 -3.11 -13.80 -19.28
CA THR A 279 -2.52 -12.69 -18.52
C THR A 279 -3.46 -12.06 -17.48
N ALA A 280 -4.75 -12.42 -17.46
CA ALA A 280 -5.72 -12.01 -16.43
C ALA A 280 -5.74 -12.96 -15.22
N GLY A 281 -5.00 -14.08 -15.27
CA GLY A 281 -4.92 -15.06 -14.18
C GLY A 281 -5.97 -16.17 -14.27
N THR A 282 -6.71 -16.29 -15.37
CA THR A 282 -7.65 -17.38 -15.59
C THR A 282 -6.89 -18.62 -16.01
N ALA A 283 -6.84 -19.63 -15.14
CA ALA A 283 -6.21 -20.90 -15.47
C ALA A 283 -7.04 -21.67 -16.50
N GLU A 284 -6.42 -21.94 -17.64
CA GLU A 284 -6.98 -22.77 -18.71
C GLU A 284 -6.63 -24.25 -18.51
N LEU A 285 -5.49 -24.52 -17.86
CA LEU A 285 -5.01 -25.86 -17.56
C LEU A 285 -4.16 -25.85 -16.30
N GLU A 286 -4.37 -26.86 -15.45
CA GLU A 286 -3.58 -27.08 -14.25
C GLU A 286 -3.35 -28.59 -14.07
N ILE A 287 -2.07 -28.99 -14.05
CA ILE A 287 -1.66 -30.39 -13.92
C ILE A 287 -0.76 -30.51 -12.69
N PRO A 288 -1.20 -31.18 -11.62
CA PRO A 288 -0.32 -31.55 -10.51
C PRO A 288 0.89 -32.34 -11.00
N ASN A 289 2.09 -32.04 -10.50
CA ASN A 289 3.33 -32.70 -10.96
C ASN A 289 3.25 -34.22 -10.84
N LYS A 290 2.66 -34.74 -9.75
CA LYS A 290 2.42 -36.17 -9.52
C LYS A 290 1.50 -36.86 -10.55
N LYS A 291 0.75 -36.09 -11.36
CA LYS A 291 -0.07 -36.62 -12.45
C LYS A 291 0.64 -36.57 -13.79
N ILE A 292 1.83 -35.97 -13.88
CA ILE A 292 2.60 -35.95 -15.11
C ILE A 292 3.35 -37.28 -15.23
N VAL A 293 3.07 -38.03 -16.29
CA VAL A 293 3.63 -39.37 -16.52
C VAL A 293 4.59 -39.42 -17.70
N GLY A 294 4.71 -38.34 -18.47
CA GLY A 294 5.67 -38.26 -19.56
C GLY A 294 5.83 -36.84 -20.09
N VAL A 295 7.06 -36.52 -20.52
CA VAL A 295 7.40 -35.25 -21.15
C VAL A 295 8.23 -35.52 -22.40
N GLU A 296 7.73 -35.06 -23.55
CA GLU A 296 8.34 -35.28 -24.86
C GLU A 296 8.61 -33.95 -25.55
N LEU A 297 9.66 -33.90 -26.37
CA LEU A 297 9.88 -32.81 -27.31
C LEU A 297 9.44 -33.27 -28.69
N LYS A 298 8.61 -32.47 -29.36
CA LYS A 298 8.22 -32.70 -30.74
C LYS A 298 8.65 -31.51 -31.57
N GLY A 299 9.58 -31.74 -32.47
CA GLY A 299 10.12 -30.74 -33.39
C GLY A 299 10.71 -31.41 -34.62
N GLY A 300 11.05 -30.60 -35.63
CA GLY A 300 11.73 -31.05 -36.83
C GLY A 300 12.57 -29.91 -37.39
N PHE A 301 13.39 -30.18 -38.42
CA PHE A 301 14.40 -29.25 -38.96
C PHE A 301 13.87 -27.83 -39.32
N LEU A 302 12.56 -27.67 -39.50
CA LEU A 302 11.90 -26.40 -39.86
C LEU A 302 10.74 -25.99 -38.93
N LYS A 303 10.45 -26.73 -37.85
CA LYS A 303 9.34 -26.42 -36.92
C LYS A 303 9.90 -26.09 -35.54
N LYS A 304 9.37 -25.02 -34.93
CA LYS A 304 9.63 -24.71 -33.51
C LYS A 304 9.35 -25.95 -32.67
N GLU A 305 10.30 -26.31 -31.82
CA GLU A 305 10.14 -27.41 -30.88
C GLU A 305 8.95 -27.12 -29.95
N GLN A 306 8.12 -28.14 -29.74
CA GLN A 306 6.95 -28.08 -28.90
C GLN A 306 7.10 -29.08 -27.77
N LEU A 307 6.74 -28.64 -26.56
CA LEU A 307 6.74 -29.49 -25.38
C LEU A 307 5.41 -30.22 -25.27
N ILE A 308 5.46 -31.54 -25.08
CA ILE A 308 4.27 -32.37 -24.90
C ILE A 308 4.31 -32.96 -23.50
N VAL A 309 3.26 -32.71 -22.71
CA VAL A 309 3.11 -33.23 -21.35
C VAL A 309 1.96 -34.22 -21.33
N SER A 310 2.21 -35.43 -20.86
CA SER A 310 1.21 -36.49 -20.71
C SER A 310 0.73 -36.54 -19.26
N GLU A 311 -0.59 -36.41 -19.07
CA GLU A 311 -1.26 -36.40 -17.77
C GLU A 311 -2.02 -37.72 -17.53
N ASP A 312 -1.74 -38.34 -16.39
CA ASP A 312 -2.50 -39.45 -15.84
C ASP A 312 -3.93 -39.01 -15.51
N SER A 313 -4.82 -39.48 -16.37
CA SER A 313 -6.26 -39.24 -16.37
C SER A 313 -6.91 -40.46 -16.99
N SER A 314 -8.24 -40.59 -16.87
CA SER A 314 -8.99 -41.77 -17.30
C SER A 314 -8.68 -42.23 -18.73
N ASN A 315 -8.25 -41.33 -19.62
CA ASN A 315 -7.89 -41.60 -21.01
C ASN A 315 -6.53 -40.99 -21.45
N MET A 316 -5.53 -40.89 -20.57
CA MET A 316 -4.17 -40.36 -20.88
C MET A 316 -4.18 -39.10 -21.76
N LYS A 317 -4.27 -37.92 -21.14
CA LYS A 317 -4.40 -36.66 -21.86
C LYS A 317 -3.03 -36.09 -22.23
N LYS A 318 -2.81 -35.77 -23.51
CA LYS A 318 -1.60 -35.06 -23.97
C LYS A 318 -1.88 -33.56 -24.11
N HIS A 319 -1.00 -32.75 -23.53
CA HIS A 319 -1.06 -31.30 -23.55
C HIS A 319 0.12 -30.74 -24.33
N PHE A 320 -0.14 -29.82 -25.25
CA PHE A 320 0.86 -29.27 -26.16
C PHE A 320 1.18 -27.83 -25.75
N LEU A 321 2.39 -27.61 -25.26
CA LEU A 321 2.82 -26.34 -24.67
C LEU A 321 3.83 -25.64 -25.57
N LEU A 322 3.59 -24.35 -25.77
CA LEU A 322 4.50 -23.45 -26.47
C LEU A 322 5.23 -22.61 -25.42
N VAL A 323 6.50 -22.90 -25.24
CA VAL A 323 7.36 -22.27 -24.25
C VAL A 323 8.70 -21.89 -24.88
N GLU A 324 9.34 -20.89 -24.31
CA GLU A 324 10.74 -20.58 -24.58
C GLU A 324 11.62 -21.71 -24.07
N ASN A 325 12.62 -22.11 -24.86
CA ASN A 325 13.55 -23.19 -24.54
C ASN A 325 12.88 -24.52 -24.07
N PRO A 326 12.17 -25.24 -24.96
CA PRO A 326 11.46 -26.47 -24.60
C PRO A 326 12.32 -27.54 -23.92
N ALA A 327 13.62 -27.62 -24.25
CA ALA A 327 14.55 -28.57 -23.65
C ALA A 327 14.75 -28.33 -22.14
N GLU A 328 14.95 -27.08 -21.73
CA GLU A 328 15.04 -26.69 -20.31
C GLU A 328 13.73 -26.99 -19.58
N TRP A 329 12.59 -26.69 -20.21
CA TRP A 329 11.29 -27.05 -19.64
C TRP A 329 11.14 -28.55 -19.42
N LYS A 330 11.53 -29.37 -20.39
CA LYS A 330 11.49 -30.82 -20.24
C LYS A 330 12.33 -31.27 -19.04
N GLU A 331 13.56 -30.80 -18.93
CA GLU A 331 14.45 -31.13 -17.82
C GLU A 331 13.85 -30.74 -16.47
N MET A 332 13.37 -29.50 -16.35
CA MET A 332 12.81 -28.98 -15.09
C MET A 332 11.52 -29.69 -14.70
N ILE A 333 10.62 -30.01 -15.65
CA ILE A 333 9.41 -30.78 -15.35
C ILE A 333 9.79 -32.18 -14.86
N GLU A 334 10.70 -32.88 -15.55
CA GLU A 334 11.13 -34.21 -15.11
C GLU A 334 11.74 -34.20 -13.70
N GLN A 335 12.54 -33.17 -13.37
CA GLN A 335 13.07 -33.00 -12.01
C GLN A 335 11.94 -32.78 -10.98
N CYS A 336 10.94 -31.98 -11.31
CA CYS A 336 9.78 -31.76 -10.46
C CYS A 336 8.97 -33.05 -10.25
N VAL A 337 8.73 -33.83 -11.31
CA VAL A 337 8.00 -35.10 -11.24
C VAL A 337 8.72 -36.12 -10.37
N ARG A 338 10.05 -36.19 -10.45
CA ARG A 338 10.86 -37.09 -9.59
C ARG A 338 10.81 -36.73 -8.10
N THR A 339 10.45 -35.50 -7.76
CA THR A 339 10.44 -34.98 -6.38
C THR A 339 9.04 -34.71 -5.82
N ALA A 340 7.98 -34.96 -6.61
CA ALA A 340 6.59 -34.59 -6.33
C ALA A 340 5.78 -35.59 -5.50
#